data_AF-S5DXD3-F1
#
_entry.id   AF-S5DXD3-F1
#
_cell.length_a   1.000
_cell.length_b   1.000
_cell.length_c   1.000
_cell.angle_alpha   90.00
_cell.angle_beta   90.00
_cell.angle_gamma   90.00
#
_symmetry.space_group_name_H-M   'P 1'
#
loop_
_entity.id
_entity.type
_entity.pdbx_description
1 polymer ?
#
loop_
_entity_poly.entity_id
_entity_poly.type
_entity_poly.pdbx_seq_one_letter_code
_entity_poly.pdbx_strand_id
1 'polypeptide(L)'
;MTKWIISSFSFLIFATVLFINLQNNSEINDEFNTNLANVTNEEMESVIDQNPDIYPMRMALANRYFDDLDYSQALPHYMYIAENSADNELKSFALAQIGWMVYESNNLDVATTYLNESLRINSESLVAKSYLGIIYIQDPAKQNEGLEILNSVIQSNKLSKEDRNFIVEILENYEK
;
A
#
# COMPACT_ATOMS: atom_id res chain seq x y z
N MET A 1 21.84 -0.74 -53.68
CA MET A 1 21.88 -0.63 -52.21
C MET A 1 20.56 -0.04 -51.72
N THR A 2 20.10 -0.48 -50.56
CA THR A 2 18.73 -0.96 -50.31
C THR A 2 17.76 0.09 -49.75
N LYS A 3 16.58 0.24 -50.38
CA LYS A 3 15.43 1.03 -49.87
C LYS A 3 14.88 0.55 -48.51
N TRP A 4 15.37 -0.57 -48.00
CA TRP A 4 15.05 -1.11 -46.67
C TRP A 4 15.82 -0.46 -45.52
N ILE A 5 16.88 0.31 -45.80
CA ILE A 5 17.70 0.93 -44.75
C ILE A 5 17.09 2.28 -44.29
N ILE A 6 16.37 2.98 -45.18
CA ILE A 6 15.78 4.30 -44.86
C ILE A 6 14.55 4.15 -43.93
N SER A 7 13.81 3.04 -44.02
CA SER A 7 12.66 2.78 -43.14
C SER A 7 13.04 2.46 -41.69
N SER A 8 14.23 1.90 -41.44
CA SER A 8 14.68 1.61 -40.07
C SER A 8 15.13 2.87 -39.32
N PHE A 9 15.61 3.89 -40.04
CA PHE A 9 16.06 5.13 -39.42
C PHE A 9 14.89 6.01 -38.95
N SER A 10 13.73 5.92 -39.62
CA SER A 10 12.53 6.68 -39.26
C SER A 10 11.83 6.17 -37.99
N PHE A 11 11.90 4.86 -37.71
CA PHE A 11 11.30 4.26 -36.50
C PHE A 11 12.12 4.58 -35.24
N LEU A 12 13.45 4.67 -35.40
CA LEU A 12 14.38 4.99 -34.31
C LEU A 12 14.23 6.46 -33.87
N ILE A 13 14.02 7.37 -34.83
CA ILE A 13 13.76 8.79 -34.53
C ILE A 13 12.40 8.96 -33.83
N PHE A 14 11.35 8.25 -34.27
CA PHE A 14 10.04 8.29 -33.61
C PHE A 14 10.06 7.76 -32.17
N ALA A 15 10.80 6.67 -31.91
CA ALA A 15 11.00 6.14 -30.56
C ALA A 15 11.78 7.11 -29.65
N THR A 16 12.80 7.80 -30.19
CA THR A 16 13.54 8.81 -29.41
C THR A 16 12.71 10.04 -29.09
N VAL A 17 11.82 10.49 -29.98
CA VAL A 17 10.93 11.63 -29.74
C VAL A 17 9.82 11.29 -28.74
N LEU A 18 9.32 10.04 -28.73
CA LEU A 18 8.41 9.54 -27.69
C LEU A 18 9.09 9.42 -26.33
N PHE A 19 10.34 8.92 -26.29
CA PHE A 19 11.12 8.79 -25.05
C PHE A 19 11.42 10.14 -24.40
N ILE A 20 11.78 11.16 -25.20
CA ILE A 20 12.06 12.52 -24.70
C ILE A 20 10.77 13.24 -24.24
N ASN A 21 9.64 13.07 -24.93
CA ASN A 21 8.38 13.71 -24.51
C ASN A 21 7.75 13.09 -23.25
N LEU A 22 7.95 11.80 -23.00
CA LEU A 22 7.49 11.15 -21.76
C LEU A 22 8.26 11.64 -20.52
N GLN A 23 9.54 11.99 -20.67
CA GLN A 23 10.35 12.53 -19.56
C GLN A 23 9.98 13.98 -19.19
N ASN A 24 9.47 14.77 -20.13
CA ASN A 24 9.17 16.19 -19.90
C ASN A 24 7.80 16.45 -19.27
N ASN A 25 6.95 15.43 -19.07
CA ASN A 25 5.53 15.64 -18.71
C ASN A 25 5.14 15.20 -17.29
N SER A 26 6.11 15.11 -16.38
CA SER A 26 5.84 14.92 -14.95
C SER A 26 6.67 15.91 -14.12
N GLU A 27 6.50 17.19 -14.39
CA GLU A 27 6.82 18.22 -13.40
C GLU A 27 5.76 18.19 -12.29
N ILE A 28 6.01 17.39 -11.25
CA ILE A 28 5.41 17.57 -9.92
C ILE A 28 6.57 17.48 -8.91
N ASN A 29 6.69 18.51 -8.08
CA ASN A 29 7.83 18.80 -7.20
C ASN A 29 8.22 17.63 -6.28
N ASP A 30 9.37 17.01 -6.55
CA ASP A 30 9.99 15.96 -5.73
C ASP A 30 11.29 16.49 -5.08
N GLU A 31 11.20 17.17 -3.94
CA GLU A 31 12.41 17.51 -3.19
C GLU A 31 12.96 16.32 -2.37
N PHE A 32 12.19 15.23 -2.17
CA PHE A 32 12.70 13.97 -1.57
C PHE A 32 11.92 12.71 -1.98
N ASN A 33 11.55 12.55 -3.25
CA ASN A 33 10.92 11.30 -3.72
C ASN A 33 11.97 10.44 -4.43
N THR A 34 12.58 9.52 -3.69
CA THR A 34 13.46 8.54 -4.32
C THR A 34 12.57 7.57 -5.11
N ASN A 35 12.51 7.74 -6.43
CA ASN A 35 11.81 6.80 -7.29
C ASN A 35 12.52 5.44 -7.23
N LEU A 36 11.93 4.48 -6.51
CA LEU A 36 12.47 3.13 -6.31
C LEU A 36 12.05 2.14 -7.41
N ALA A 37 11.32 2.58 -8.45
CA ALA A 37 10.76 1.69 -9.46
C ALA A 37 11.83 0.86 -10.21
N ASN A 38 13.06 1.37 -10.28
CA ASN A 38 14.19 0.68 -10.93
C ASN A 38 15.13 -0.03 -9.95
N VAL A 39 14.84 0.01 -8.64
CA VAL A 39 15.65 -0.65 -7.60
C VAL A 39 15.06 -2.03 -7.32
N THR A 40 15.87 -3.08 -7.32
CA THR A 40 15.36 -4.44 -7.05
C THR A 40 15.08 -4.65 -5.57
N ASN A 41 14.28 -5.68 -5.24
CA ASN A 41 14.04 -6.03 -3.84
C ASN A 41 15.36 -6.38 -3.13
N GLU A 42 16.25 -7.11 -3.79
CA GLU A 42 17.55 -7.50 -3.25
C GLU A 42 18.47 -6.30 -2.97
N GLU A 43 18.42 -5.28 -3.83
CA GLU A 43 19.17 -4.03 -3.60
C GLU A 43 18.61 -3.28 -2.39
N MET A 44 17.28 -3.21 -2.25
CA MET A 44 16.64 -2.60 -1.08
C MET A 44 16.98 -3.36 0.20
N GLU A 45 16.92 -4.70 0.18
CA GLU A 45 17.31 -5.57 1.30
C GLU A 45 18.76 -5.29 1.70
N SER A 46 19.70 -5.27 0.75
CA SER A 46 21.11 -4.99 1.03
C SER A 46 21.33 -3.62 1.68
N VAL A 47 20.51 -2.62 1.36
CA VAL A 47 20.59 -1.29 1.97
C VAL A 47 19.98 -1.30 3.38
N ILE A 48 18.84 -1.98 3.55
CA ILE A 48 18.14 -2.14 4.82
C ILE A 48 18.99 -2.93 5.83
N ASP A 49 19.70 -3.96 5.39
CA ASP A 49 20.62 -4.74 6.24
C ASP A 49 21.73 -3.88 6.82
N GLN A 50 22.21 -2.89 6.06
CA GLN A 50 23.24 -1.95 6.51
C GLN A 50 22.65 -0.82 7.35
N ASN A 51 21.41 -0.42 7.09
CA ASN A 51 20.73 0.68 7.75
C ASN A 51 19.27 0.31 8.08
N PRO A 52 19.04 -0.43 9.17
CA PRO A 52 17.72 -1.00 9.47
C PRO A 52 16.60 0.03 9.68
N ASP A 53 16.95 1.25 10.08
CA ASP A 53 16.00 2.31 10.45
C ASP A 53 15.66 3.27 9.30
N ILE A 54 16.01 2.92 8.05
CA ILE A 54 15.50 3.64 6.85
C ILE A 54 14.04 3.23 6.63
N TYR A 55 13.16 3.67 7.52
CA TYR A 55 11.75 3.26 7.56
C TYR A 55 10.99 3.50 6.24
N PRO A 56 11.18 4.62 5.51
CA PRO A 56 10.50 4.80 4.22
C PRO A 56 10.86 3.72 3.19
N MET A 57 12.14 3.34 3.10
CA MET A 57 12.60 2.28 2.19
C MET A 57 12.11 0.92 2.65
N ARG A 58 12.21 0.62 3.96
CA ARG A 58 11.69 -0.62 4.54
C ARG A 58 10.18 -0.76 4.32
N MET A 59 9.42 0.33 4.47
CA MET A 59 7.98 0.35 4.21
C MET A 59 7.69 0.08 2.73
N ALA A 60 8.42 0.74 1.82
CA ALA A 60 8.26 0.51 0.38
C ALA A 60 8.55 -0.95 0.00
N LEU A 61 9.58 -1.57 0.57
CA LEU A 61 9.87 -2.99 0.35
C LEU A 61 8.76 -3.90 0.92
N ALA A 62 8.30 -3.62 2.14
CA ALA A 62 7.20 -4.36 2.77
C ALA A 62 5.92 -4.30 1.92
N ASN A 63 5.58 -3.12 1.39
CA ASN A 63 4.43 -2.94 0.51
C ASN A 63 4.57 -3.73 -0.79
N ARG A 64 5.76 -3.76 -1.42
CA ARG A 64 5.99 -4.58 -2.63
C ARG A 64 5.76 -6.06 -2.36
N TYR A 65 6.34 -6.59 -1.29
CA TYR A 65 6.10 -7.98 -0.91
C TYR A 65 4.63 -8.26 -0.58
N PHE A 66 3.96 -7.32 0.09
CA PHE A 66 2.53 -7.44 0.40
C PHE A 66 1.65 -7.46 -0.85
N ASP A 67 1.91 -6.57 -1.80
CA ASP A 67 1.18 -6.47 -3.07
C ASP A 67 1.39 -7.74 -3.94
N ASP A 68 2.58 -8.34 -3.86
CA ASP A 68 2.92 -9.62 -4.49
C ASP A 68 2.37 -10.85 -3.71
N LEU A 69 1.63 -10.62 -2.60
CA LEU A 69 1.13 -11.63 -1.66
C LEU A 69 2.23 -12.48 -1.00
N ASP A 70 3.48 -12.03 -1.03
CA ASP A 70 4.59 -12.62 -0.31
C ASP A 70 4.60 -12.14 1.15
N TYR A 71 3.60 -12.59 1.91
CA TYR A 71 3.48 -12.25 3.33
C TYR A 71 4.65 -12.76 4.17
N SER A 72 5.35 -13.81 3.69
CA SER A 72 6.52 -14.35 4.37
C SER A 72 7.67 -13.33 4.43
N GLN A 73 7.87 -12.59 3.33
CA GLN A 73 8.86 -11.52 3.25
C GLN A 73 8.31 -10.18 3.76
N ALA A 74 7.03 -9.86 3.57
CA ALA A 74 6.46 -8.60 4.02
C ALA A 74 6.42 -8.45 5.55
N LEU A 75 6.00 -9.52 6.25
CA LEU A 75 5.79 -9.52 7.70
C LEU A 75 7.00 -9.04 8.52
N PRO A 76 8.23 -9.56 8.36
CA PRO A 76 9.37 -9.11 9.15
C PRO A 76 9.67 -7.62 8.99
N HIS A 77 9.45 -7.03 7.81
CA HIS A 77 9.64 -5.59 7.61
C HIS A 77 8.58 -4.76 8.35
N TYR A 78 7.30 -5.14 8.25
CA TYR A 78 6.25 -4.43 9.00
C TYR A 78 6.42 -4.58 10.51
N MET A 79 6.78 -5.76 11.02
CA MET A 79 7.05 -5.97 12.44
C MET A 79 8.18 -5.05 12.92
N TYR A 80 9.27 -4.97 12.16
CA TYR A 80 10.38 -4.07 12.51
C TYR A 80 9.92 -2.60 12.59
N ILE A 81 9.12 -2.12 11.64
CA ILE A 81 8.58 -0.76 11.65
C ILE A 81 7.67 -0.54 12.86
N ALA A 82 6.75 -1.47 13.13
CA ALA A 82 5.81 -1.39 14.25
C ALA A 82 6.51 -1.35 15.60
N GLU A 83 7.61 -2.08 15.76
CA GLU A 83 8.37 -2.14 17.01
C GLU A 83 9.29 -0.93 17.21
N ASN A 84 10.00 -0.50 16.15
CA ASN A 84 11.16 0.39 16.29
C ASN A 84 10.90 1.84 15.87
N SER A 85 9.94 2.11 14.98
CA SER A 85 9.71 3.47 14.48
C SER A 85 9.23 4.41 15.60
N ALA A 86 9.75 5.63 15.68
CA ALA A 86 9.19 6.65 16.58
C ALA A 86 7.92 7.32 15.99
N ASP A 87 7.66 7.10 14.71
CA ASP A 87 6.54 7.70 13.98
C ASP A 87 5.26 6.88 14.15
N ASN A 88 4.26 7.50 14.77
CA ASN A 88 2.96 6.89 15.04
C ASN A 88 2.18 6.55 13.76
N GLU A 89 2.34 7.31 12.68
CA GLU A 89 1.68 7.05 11.40
C GLU A 89 2.25 5.78 10.76
N LEU A 90 3.59 5.66 10.72
CA LEU A 90 4.26 4.45 10.22
C LEU A 90 3.96 3.22 11.08
N LYS A 91 3.97 3.36 12.41
CA LYS A 91 3.60 2.27 13.33
C LYS A 91 2.17 1.81 13.12
N SER A 92 1.22 2.74 13.07
CA SER A 92 -0.18 2.43 12.85
C SER A 92 -0.38 1.73 11.51
N PHE A 93 0.23 2.23 10.43
CA PHE A 93 0.12 1.60 9.12
C PHE A 93 0.68 0.17 9.14
N ALA A 94 1.90 -0.03 9.66
CA ALA A 94 2.51 -1.35 9.75
C ALA A 94 1.66 -2.35 10.54
N LEU A 95 1.10 -1.94 11.68
CA LEU A 95 0.19 -2.77 12.47
C LEU A 95 -1.09 -3.12 11.71
N ALA A 96 -1.63 -2.19 10.90
CA ALA A 96 -2.80 -2.47 10.09
C ALA A 96 -2.50 -3.54 9.01
N GLN A 97 -1.34 -3.45 8.36
CA GLN A 97 -0.90 -4.44 7.37
C GLN A 97 -0.68 -5.82 8.01
N ILE A 98 -0.07 -5.87 9.21
CA ILE A 98 0.05 -7.12 9.99
C ILE A 98 -1.34 -7.68 10.29
N GLY A 99 -2.27 -6.84 10.74
CA GLY A 99 -3.66 -7.25 10.98
C GLY A 99 -4.32 -7.90 9.77
N TRP A 100 -4.13 -7.32 8.57
CA TRP A 100 -4.67 -7.88 7.33
C TRP A 100 -4.04 -9.23 6.96
N MET A 101 -2.71 -9.35 6.99
CA MET A 101 -2.03 -10.62 6.69
C MET A 101 -2.44 -11.74 7.66
N VAL A 102 -2.66 -11.40 8.94
CA VAL A 102 -3.13 -12.35 9.96
C VAL A 102 -4.59 -12.76 9.71
N TYR A 103 -5.43 -11.82 9.26
CA TYR A 103 -6.81 -12.11 8.87
C TYR A 103 -6.86 -13.10 7.70
N GLU A 104 -6.08 -12.86 6.64
CA GLU A 104 -5.94 -13.76 5.48
C GLU A 104 -5.43 -15.17 5.89
N SER A 105 -4.70 -15.25 7.01
CA SER A 105 -4.26 -16.51 7.61
C SER A 105 -5.34 -17.18 8.50
N ASN A 106 -6.60 -16.72 8.44
CA ASN A 106 -7.76 -17.19 9.22
C ASN A 106 -7.62 -17.05 10.74
N ASN A 107 -6.86 -16.06 11.23
CA ASN A 107 -6.76 -15.78 12.67
C ASN A 107 -7.41 -14.44 13.03
N LEU A 108 -8.75 -14.45 13.06
CA LEU A 108 -9.58 -13.26 13.28
C LEU A 108 -9.28 -12.52 14.59
N ASP A 109 -9.10 -13.25 15.70
CA ASP A 109 -8.87 -12.65 17.02
C ASP A 109 -7.56 -11.87 17.06
N VAL A 110 -6.49 -12.45 16.48
CA VAL A 110 -5.19 -11.79 16.44
C VAL A 110 -5.20 -10.64 15.43
N ALA A 111 -5.86 -10.80 14.28
CA ALA A 111 -6.01 -9.74 13.28
C ALA A 111 -6.68 -8.48 13.88
N THR A 112 -7.82 -8.68 14.54
CA THR A 112 -8.55 -7.58 15.18
C THR A 112 -7.78 -6.97 16.35
N THR A 113 -6.95 -7.74 17.06
CA THR A 113 -6.03 -7.21 18.07
C THR A 113 -5.02 -6.22 17.46
N TYR A 114 -4.37 -6.59 16.36
CA TYR A 114 -3.44 -5.68 15.66
C TYR A 114 -4.12 -4.43 15.10
N LEU A 115 -5.32 -4.58 14.53
CA LEU A 115 -6.08 -3.44 14.00
C LEU A 115 -6.55 -2.48 15.09
N ASN A 116 -7.00 -3.01 16.23
CA ASN A 116 -7.36 -2.18 17.38
C ASN A 116 -6.14 -1.45 17.96
N GLU A 117 -4.97 -2.10 17.99
CA GLU A 117 -3.73 -1.47 18.41
C GLU A 117 -3.29 -0.36 17.43
N SER A 118 -3.44 -0.60 16.12
CA SER A 118 -3.23 0.41 15.08
C SER A 118 -4.10 1.65 15.31
N LEU A 119 -5.39 1.46 15.61
CA LEU A 119 -6.35 2.53 15.89
C LEU A 119 -6.11 3.21 17.25
N ARG A 120 -5.54 2.49 18.23
CA ARG A 120 -5.11 3.08 19.50
C ARG A 120 -3.97 4.08 19.32
N ILE A 121 -3.05 3.79 18.40
CA ILE A 121 -1.91 4.66 18.07
C ILE A 121 -2.35 5.82 17.17
N ASN A 122 -3.18 5.54 16.16
CA ASN A 122 -3.74 6.54 15.26
C ASN A 122 -5.23 6.25 15.03
N SER A 123 -6.09 6.96 15.77
CA SER A 123 -7.54 6.81 15.70
C SER A 123 -8.13 7.20 14.36
N GLU A 124 -7.38 7.91 13.51
CA GLU A 124 -7.81 8.37 12.18
C GLU A 124 -7.21 7.54 11.04
N SER A 125 -6.56 6.41 11.35
CA SER A 125 -6.02 5.50 10.35
C SER A 125 -7.13 4.93 9.46
N LEU A 126 -7.25 5.46 8.24
CA LEU A 126 -8.23 4.99 7.27
C LEU A 126 -8.01 3.53 6.90
N VAL A 127 -6.76 3.10 6.76
CA VAL A 127 -6.42 1.71 6.44
C VAL A 127 -6.90 0.76 7.54
N ALA A 128 -6.62 1.08 8.80
CA ALA A 128 -7.05 0.25 9.92
C ALA A 128 -8.58 0.23 10.07
N LYS A 129 -9.24 1.39 9.90
CA LYS A 129 -10.72 1.47 9.89
C LYS A 129 -11.30 0.63 8.74
N SER A 130 -10.76 0.73 7.53
CA SER A 130 -11.20 -0.05 6.37
C SER A 130 -11.09 -1.55 6.64
N TYR A 131 -9.92 -2.02 7.06
CA TYR A 131 -9.72 -3.44 7.35
C TYR A 131 -10.62 -3.94 8.49
N LEU A 132 -10.73 -3.20 9.59
CA LEU A 132 -11.60 -3.59 10.71
C LEU A 132 -13.06 -3.60 10.30
N GLY A 133 -13.50 -2.59 9.53
CA GLY A 133 -14.87 -2.50 9.00
C GLY A 133 -15.21 -3.66 8.06
N ILE A 134 -14.29 -4.00 7.14
CA ILE A 134 -14.44 -5.15 6.22
C ILE A 134 -14.50 -6.46 7.01
N ILE A 135 -13.71 -6.61 8.07
CA ILE A 135 -13.75 -7.80 8.91
C ILE A 135 -15.08 -7.87 9.68
N TYR A 136 -15.51 -6.78 10.30
CA TYR A 136 -16.71 -6.74 11.13
C TYR A 136 -18.00 -6.88 10.34
N ILE A 137 -18.07 -6.36 9.11
CA ILE A 137 -19.28 -6.46 8.28
C ILE A 137 -19.60 -7.91 7.88
N GLN A 138 -18.58 -8.77 7.84
CA GLN A 138 -18.70 -10.21 7.56
C GLN A 138 -19.10 -11.04 8.79
N ASP A 139 -18.94 -10.50 10.00
CA ASP A 139 -19.36 -11.15 11.25
C ASP A 139 -20.82 -10.75 11.58
N PRO A 140 -21.79 -11.68 11.58
CA PRO A 140 -23.18 -11.35 11.90
C PRO A 140 -23.37 -10.63 13.25
N ALA A 141 -22.50 -10.87 14.22
CA ALA A 141 -22.57 -10.22 15.53
C ALA A 141 -22.08 -8.77 15.51
N LYS A 142 -21.20 -8.41 14.57
CA LYS A 142 -20.55 -7.09 14.46
C LYS A 142 -20.93 -6.34 13.19
N GLN A 143 -21.84 -6.88 12.38
CA GLN A 143 -22.16 -6.36 11.06
C GLN A 143 -22.53 -4.87 11.07
N ASN A 144 -23.36 -4.43 12.02
CA ASN A 144 -23.74 -3.02 12.15
C ASN A 144 -22.56 -2.12 12.49
N GLU A 145 -21.65 -2.59 13.35
CA GLU A 145 -20.42 -1.86 13.69
C GLU A 145 -19.52 -1.74 12.45
N GLY A 146 -19.39 -2.82 11.67
CA GLY A 146 -18.68 -2.79 10.39
C GLY A 146 -19.26 -1.78 9.40
N LEU A 147 -20.59 -1.75 9.26
CA LEU A 147 -21.31 -0.78 8.43
C LEU A 147 -21.04 0.66 8.88
N GLU A 148 -21.12 0.94 10.19
CA GLU A 148 -20.85 2.27 10.74
C GLU A 148 -19.40 2.73 10.47
N ILE A 149 -18.43 1.83 10.70
CA ILE A 149 -17.01 2.11 10.44
C ILE A 149 -16.79 2.43 8.96
N LEU A 150 -17.24 1.56 8.04
CA LEU A 150 -17.02 1.74 6.61
C LEU A 150 -17.75 2.99 6.08
N ASN A 151 -18.97 3.26 6.56
CA ASN A 151 -19.67 4.51 6.23
C ASN A 151 -18.87 5.75 6.68
N SER A 152 -18.21 5.70 7.84
CA SER A 152 -17.34 6.81 8.27
C SER A 152 -16.12 6.99 7.37
N VAL A 153 -15.52 5.88 6.89
CA VAL A 153 -14.34 5.89 6.02
C VAL A 153 -14.66 6.56 4.68
N ILE A 154 -15.79 6.22 4.05
CA ILE A 154 -16.20 6.79 2.76
C ILE A 154 -16.65 8.25 2.85
N GLN A 155 -16.70 8.87 4.03
CA GLN A 155 -16.89 10.32 4.17
C GLN A 155 -15.56 11.09 4.24
N SER A 156 -14.44 10.41 4.46
CA SER A 156 -13.14 11.06 4.54
C SER A 156 -12.71 11.65 3.20
N ASN A 157 -12.18 12.87 3.21
CA ASN A 157 -11.61 13.52 2.02
C ASN A 157 -10.19 13.03 1.68
N LYS A 158 -9.53 12.31 2.60
CA LYS A 158 -8.19 11.73 2.40
C LYS A 158 -8.22 10.37 1.71
N LEU A 159 -9.40 9.73 1.64
CA LEU A 159 -9.56 8.44 0.98
C LEU A 159 -9.51 8.63 -0.55
N SER A 160 -8.69 7.81 -1.22
CA SER A 160 -8.58 7.81 -2.68
C SER A 160 -9.92 7.49 -3.34
N LYS A 161 -10.07 7.82 -4.63
CA LYS A 161 -11.31 7.54 -5.36
C LYS A 161 -11.48 6.03 -5.54
N GLU A 162 -10.39 5.34 -5.82
CA GLU A 162 -10.30 3.90 -6.03
C GLU A 162 -10.72 3.16 -4.76
N ASP A 163 -10.12 3.48 -3.61
CA ASP A 163 -10.46 2.85 -2.32
C ASP A 163 -11.91 3.14 -1.92
N ARG A 164 -12.38 4.37 -2.18
CA ARG A 164 -13.78 4.73 -1.91
C ARG A 164 -14.75 3.88 -2.72
N ASN A 165 -14.50 3.72 -4.02
CA ASN A 165 -15.35 2.92 -4.88
C ASN A 165 -15.36 1.45 -4.43
N PHE A 166 -14.20 0.91 -4.06
CA PHE A 166 -14.09 -0.45 -3.54
C PHE A 166 -14.92 -0.65 -2.26
N ILE A 167 -14.83 0.27 -1.29
CA ILE A 167 -15.63 0.17 -0.05
C ILE A 167 -17.12 0.33 -0.33
N VAL A 168 -17.52 1.22 -1.25
CA VAL A 168 -18.92 1.37 -1.66
C VAL A 168 -19.47 0.08 -2.25
N GLU A 169 -18.73 -0.59 -3.13
CA GLU A 169 -19.13 -1.87 -3.71
C GLU A 169 -19.33 -2.95 -2.63
N ILE A 170 -18.48 -2.96 -1.58
CA ILE A 170 -18.68 -3.83 -0.42
C ILE A 170 -19.99 -3.49 0.28
N LEU A 171 -20.23 -2.22 0.61
CA LEU A 171 -21.43 -1.78 1.34
C LEU A 171 -22.73 -2.15 0.60
N GLU A 172 -22.77 -2.01 -0.73
CA GLU A 172 -23.93 -2.37 -1.57
C GLU A 172 -24.33 -3.86 -1.47
N ASN A 173 -23.43 -4.74 -1.01
CA ASN A 173 -23.72 -6.15 -0.79
C ASN A 173 -24.36 -6.44 0.58
N TYR A 174 -24.27 -5.50 1.52
CA TYR A 174 -24.72 -5.67 2.91
C TYR A 174 -25.89 -4.76 3.31
N GLU A 175 -26.20 -3.74 2.52
CA GLU A 175 -27.36 -2.85 2.72
C GLU A 175 -28.68 -3.41 2.10
N LYS A 176 -28.72 -4.69 1.73
CA LYS A 176 -29.87 -5.35 1.08
C LYS A 176 -30.79 -6.10 2.03
#